data_AF-A0A7K2JSZ4-F1
#
_entry.id   AF-A0A7K2JSZ4-F1
#
_cell.length_a   1.000
_cell.length_b   1.000
_cell.length_c   1.000
_cell.angle_alpha   90.00
_cell.angle_beta   90.00
_cell.angle_gamma   90.00
#
_symmetry.space_group_name_H-M   'P 1'
#
loop_
_entity.id
_entity.type
_entity.pdbx_description
1 polymer ?
#
loop_
_entity_poly.entity_id
_entity_poly.type
_entity_poly.pdbx_seq_one_letter_code
_entity_poly.pdbx_strand_id
1 'polypeptide(L)'
;MRVFVTGASGWIGSALVPDLIGAGHQVVGLARSDSSAEALAAAGAEAVRGSLGDLGVLREASAASDGVIHLAFNHDVAFARGDMKAASDEDRRAVEAMAEALTGTGKPFVLASGTPVEAGRTATERDGHDVPPVDAVPPAAAGAVARMATGEYVLGLADRGVRSSVVRLPRTNHGAGDHGFVATLVRTARDKGVAGYYGDGSNRWPAVHRDDSAHMFRIALEQAPAGATLHAVADEGVPLRAIAEVIGRHLNLPTASVPPEEAEQHFGWLAMVLSADQPASSTLTRELTGWHPTRPTLLEDLDEGHYFRTPPA
;
A
#
# COMPACT_ATOMS: atom_id res chain seq x y z
N MET A 1 -7.42 17.71 -14.49
CA MET A 1 -6.60 18.31 -13.41
C MET A 1 -5.14 17.98 -13.64
N ARG A 2 -4.21 18.84 -13.22
CA ARG A 2 -2.78 18.50 -13.07
C ARG A 2 -2.55 17.84 -11.71
N VAL A 3 -2.03 16.62 -11.70
CA VAL A 3 -1.94 15.78 -10.49
C VAL A 3 -0.47 15.44 -10.24
N PHE A 4 0.05 15.83 -9.08
CA PHE A 4 1.37 15.43 -8.64
C PHE A 4 1.30 14.08 -7.92
N VAL A 5 2.08 13.10 -8.38
CA VAL A 5 2.10 11.75 -7.85
C VAL A 5 3.51 11.38 -7.42
N THR A 6 3.70 11.10 -6.14
CA THR A 6 4.94 10.46 -5.68
C THR A 6 4.78 8.94 -5.76
N GLY A 7 5.87 8.21 -6.03
CA GLY A 7 5.80 6.76 -6.22
C GLY A 7 5.10 6.37 -7.52
N ALA A 8 5.03 7.29 -8.48
CA ALA A 8 4.30 7.16 -9.75
C ALA A 8 4.84 6.04 -10.66
N SER A 9 6.12 5.70 -10.57
CA SER A 9 6.72 4.55 -11.28
C SER A 9 6.77 3.27 -10.43
N GLY A 10 6.22 3.29 -9.22
CA GLY A 10 6.17 2.14 -8.31
C GLY A 10 5.02 1.19 -8.59
N TRP A 11 4.83 0.21 -7.70
CA TRP A 11 3.85 -0.87 -7.87
C TRP A 11 2.43 -0.37 -8.17
N ILE A 12 1.84 0.41 -7.27
CA ILE A 12 0.50 0.99 -7.45
C ILE A 12 0.55 2.16 -8.44
N GLY A 13 1.61 2.97 -8.38
CA GLY A 13 1.77 4.15 -9.25
C GLY A 13 1.73 3.79 -10.74
N SER A 14 2.37 2.70 -11.14
CA SER A 14 2.39 2.25 -12.54
C SER A 14 1.03 1.84 -13.09
N ALA A 15 0.07 1.47 -12.24
CA ALA A 15 -1.32 1.26 -12.60
C ALA A 15 -2.15 2.55 -12.53
N LEU A 16 -1.85 3.42 -11.56
CA LEU A 16 -2.53 4.70 -11.36
C LEU A 16 -2.25 5.74 -12.44
N VAL A 17 -1.01 5.85 -12.93
CA VAL A 17 -0.64 6.86 -13.92
C VAL A 17 -1.47 6.71 -15.21
N PRO A 18 -1.57 5.51 -15.83
CA PRO A 18 -2.44 5.31 -16.98
C PRO A 18 -3.93 5.55 -16.67
N ASP A 19 -4.40 5.15 -15.49
CA ASP A 19 -5.81 5.37 -15.07
C ASP A 19 -6.15 6.86 -14.99
N LEU A 20 -5.29 7.67 -14.35
CA LEU A 20 -5.43 9.12 -14.27
C LEU A 20 -5.41 9.78 -15.66
N ILE A 21 -4.47 9.37 -16.53
CA ILE A 21 -4.38 9.92 -17.89
C ILE A 21 -5.61 9.54 -18.71
N GLY A 22 -6.08 8.29 -18.61
CA GLY A 22 -7.30 7.81 -19.25
C GLY A 22 -8.55 8.57 -18.81
N ALA A 23 -8.59 9.03 -17.56
CA ALA A 23 -9.64 9.90 -17.02
C ALA A 23 -9.45 11.40 -17.37
N GLY A 24 -8.45 11.76 -18.17
CA GLY A 24 -8.23 13.12 -18.66
C GLY A 24 -7.41 14.02 -17.72
N HIS A 25 -6.72 13.44 -16.74
CA HIS A 25 -5.76 14.17 -15.90
C HIS A 25 -4.39 14.29 -16.57
N GLN A 26 -3.69 15.37 -16.27
CA GLN A 26 -2.27 15.52 -16.57
C GLN A 26 -1.48 15.04 -15.36
N VAL A 27 -0.59 14.09 -15.53
CA VAL A 27 0.17 13.51 -14.42
C VAL A 27 1.59 14.05 -14.39
N VAL A 28 2.03 14.45 -13.20
CA VAL A 28 3.41 14.84 -12.88
C VAL A 28 3.93 13.85 -11.85
N GLY A 29 4.86 12.98 -12.24
CA GLY A 29 5.42 11.96 -11.37
C GLY A 29 6.76 12.36 -10.78
N LEU A 30 6.96 12.14 -9.47
CA LEU A 30 8.29 12.25 -8.86
C LEU A 30 9.17 11.06 -9.31
N ALA A 31 10.35 11.38 -9.87
CA ALA A 31 11.31 10.41 -10.38
C ALA A 31 12.66 10.53 -9.67
N ARG A 32 13.02 9.48 -8.91
CA ARG A 32 14.31 9.39 -8.18
C ARG A 32 15.49 8.96 -9.06
N SER A 33 15.23 8.40 -10.24
CA SER A 33 16.23 7.87 -11.17
C SER A 33 15.84 8.12 -12.63
N ASP A 34 16.80 7.97 -13.54
CA ASP A 34 16.60 8.12 -14.98
C ASP A 34 15.60 7.08 -15.50
N SER A 35 15.74 5.82 -15.03
CA SER A 35 14.77 4.77 -15.32
C SER A 35 13.34 5.10 -14.87
N SER A 36 13.17 5.73 -13.70
CA SER A 36 11.85 6.19 -13.24
C SER A 36 11.31 7.31 -14.12
N ALA A 37 12.15 8.24 -14.56
CA ALA A 37 11.74 9.33 -15.44
C ALA A 37 11.35 8.82 -16.82
N GLU A 38 12.12 7.89 -17.39
CA GLU A 38 11.82 7.21 -18.66
C GLU A 38 10.51 6.42 -18.57
N ALA A 39 10.29 5.68 -17.49
CA ALA A 39 9.04 4.94 -17.28
C ALA A 39 7.82 5.87 -17.23
N LEU A 40 7.94 7.03 -16.59
CA LEU A 40 6.87 8.04 -16.56
C LEU A 40 6.63 8.65 -17.94
N ALA A 41 7.69 9.03 -18.65
CA ALA A 41 7.58 9.57 -20.00
C ALA A 41 6.92 8.56 -20.95
N ALA A 42 7.29 7.27 -20.87
CA ALA A 42 6.68 6.19 -21.64
C ALA A 42 5.20 5.99 -21.32
N ALA A 43 4.79 6.24 -20.07
CA ALA A 43 3.39 6.22 -19.64
C ALA A 43 2.61 7.51 -20.00
N GLY A 44 3.26 8.52 -20.61
CA GLY A 44 2.64 9.80 -20.97
C GLY A 44 2.57 10.82 -19.82
N ALA A 45 3.31 10.61 -18.75
CA ALA A 45 3.42 11.53 -17.62
C ALA A 45 4.68 12.42 -17.70
N GLU A 46 4.58 13.62 -17.14
CA GLU A 46 5.73 14.51 -16.93
C GLU A 46 6.54 14.01 -15.72
N ALA A 47 7.86 13.98 -15.84
CA ALA A 47 8.74 13.59 -14.73
C ALA A 47 9.32 14.84 -14.04
N VAL A 48 9.15 14.93 -12.73
CA VAL A 48 9.89 15.87 -11.87
C VAL A 48 11.00 15.11 -11.16
N ARG A 49 12.24 15.56 -11.32
CA ARG A 49 13.41 14.92 -10.69
C ARG A 49 13.44 15.24 -9.20
N GLY A 50 13.57 14.20 -8.39
CA GLY A 50 13.72 14.33 -6.94
C GLY A 50 13.40 13.04 -6.19
N SER A 51 13.59 13.10 -4.88
CA SER A 51 13.33 12.05 -3.90
C SER A 51 12.44 12.59 -2.78
N LEU A 52 12.06 11.72 -1.83
CA LEU A 52 11.27 12.15 -0.66
C LEU A 52 12.04 13.12 0.25
N GLY A 53 13.37 13.10 0.22
CA GLY A 53 14.21 14.05 0.94
C GLY A 53 14.26 15.44 0.30
N ASP A 54 13.86 15.59 -0.96
CA ASP A 54 13.92 16.87 -1.68
C ASP A 54 12.67 17.73 -1.40
N LEU A 55 12.52 18.16 -0.15
CA LEU A 55 11.32 18.83 0.36
C LEU A 55 10.94 20.11 -0.42
N GLY A 56 11.93 20.81 -0.98
CA GLY A 56 11.69 21.96 -1.86
C GLY A 56 10.93 21.57 -3.13
N VAL A 57 11.39 20.50 -3.80
CA VAL A 57 10.76 19.95 -5.01
C VAL A 57 9.34 19.47 -4.72
N LEU A 58 9.13 18.79 -3.58
CA LEU A 58 7.80 18.35 -3.17
C LEU A 58 6.83 19.51 -2.98
N ARG A 59 7.28 20.59 -2.33
CA ARG A 59 6.47 21.80 -2.09
C ARG A 59 6.11 22.50 -3.40
N GLU A 60 7.10 22.70 -4.28
CA GLU A 60 6.92 23.35 -5.58
C GLU A 60 5.98 22.56 -6.50
N ALA A 61 6.19 21.25 -6.63
CA ALA A 61 5.36 20.39 -7.46
C ALA A 61 3.91 20.30 -6.95
N SER A 62 3.73 20.28 -5.61
CA SER A 62 2.41 20.31 -4.98
C SER A 62 1.70 21.64 -5.22
N ALA A 63 2.39 22.78 -5.06
CA ALA A 63 1.82 24.11 -5.29
C ALA A 63 1.37 24.28 -6.75
N ALA A 64 2.16 23.78 -7.70
CA ALA A 64 1.91 23.84 -9.14
C ALA A 64 0.84 22.86 -9.64
N SER A 65 0.31 21.98 -8.78
CA SER A 65 -0.67 20.97 -9.15
C SER A 65 -2.05 21.28 -8.58
N ASP A 66 -3.09 20.73 -9.19
CA ASP A 66 -4.48 20.83 -8.73
C ASP A 66 -4.81 19.80 -7.64
N GLY A 67 -3.96 18.78 -7.47
CA GLY A 67 -4.10 17.74 -6.45
C GLY A 67 -2.85 16.89 -6.31
N VAL A 68 -2.73 16.20 -5.17
CA VAL A 68 -1.55 15.38 -4.84
C VAL A 68 -1.98 13.97 -4.44
N ILE A 69 -1.27 12.96 -4.94
CA ILE A 69 -1.36 11.57 -4.47
C ILE A 69 0.03 11.12 -3.99
N HIS A 70 0.11 10.72 -2.73
CA HIS A 70 1.35 10.25 -2.12
C HIS A 70 1.35 8.73 -1.95
N LEU A 71 2.05 8.02 -2.85
CA LEU A 71 2.23 6.56 -2.80
C LEU A 71 3.65 6.15 -2.41
N ALA A 72 4.61 7.07 -2.45
CA ALA A 72 6.00 6.75 -2.18
C ALA A 72 6.24 6.53 -0.67
N PHE A 73 6.85 5.41 -0.34
CA PHE A 73 7.40 5.12 0.98
C PHE A 73 8.76 4.44 0.80
N ASN A 74 9.72 4.74 1.67
CA ASN A 74 11.08 4.23 1.53
C ASN A 74 11.20 2.79 2.05
N HIS A 75 10.72 1.82 1.26
CA HIS A 75 10.72 0.41 1.60
C HIS A 75 12.13 -0.19 1.77
N ASP A 76 13.13 0.33 1.06
CA ASP A 76 14.53 -0.10 1.21
C ASP A 76 15.05 0.22 2.62
N VAL A 77 14.74 1.42 3.13
CA VAL A 77 15.09 1.80 4.50
C VAL A 77 14.28 0.99 5.52
N ALA A 78 12.97 0.86 5.31
CA ALA A 78 12.09 0.19 6.26
C ALA A 78 12.38 -1.31 6.41
N PHE A 79 12.61 -2.01 5.31
CA PHE A 79 12.68 -3.49 5.30
C PHE A 79 14.09 -4.01 5.03
N ALA A 80 14.82 -3.47 4.06
CA ALA A 80 16.17 -3.99 3.75
C ALA A 80 17.21 -3.53 4.78
N ARG A 81 17.07 -2.32 5.33
CA ARG A 81 17.93 -1.80 6.41
C ARG A 81 17.34 -2.01 7.80
N GLY A 82 16.07 -2.42 7.89
CA GLY A 82 15.38 -2.65 9.16
C GLY A 82 15.09 -1.39 9.98
N ASP A 83 15.05 -0.21 9.34
CA ASP A 83 14.82 1.07 10.02
C ASP A 83 13.46 1.67 9.63
N MET A 84 12.40 1.02 10.09
CA MET A 84 11.03 1.48 9.83
C MET A 84 10.77 2.88 10.41
N LYS A 85 11.45 3.25 11.51
CA LYS A 85 11.28 4.58 12.10
C LYS A 85 11.84 5.67 11.19
N ALA A 86 13.06 5.51 10.68
CA ALA A 86 13.63 6.50 9.77
C ALA A 86 12.81 6.67 8.48
N ALA A 87 12.28 5.57 7.93
CA ALA A 87 11.39 5.62 6.77
C ALA A 87 10.09 6.40 7.09
N SER A 88 9.47 6.15 8.24
CA SER A 88 8.27 6.88 8.67
C SER A 88 8.54 8.36 9.00
N ASP A 89 9.72 8.68 9.54
CA ASP A 89 10.12 10.07 9.80
C ASP A 89 10.42 10.83 8.48
N GLU A 90 10.99 10.18 7.46
CA GLU A 90 11.12 10.73 6.09
C GLU A 90 9.76 10.96 5.43
N ASP A 91 8.89 9.96 5.49
CA ASP A 91 7.51 10.03 5.00
C ASP A 91 6.74 11.20 5.62
N ARG A 92 6.81 11.36 6.95
CA ARG A 92 6.20 12.50 7.66
C ARG A 92 6.69 13.85 7.13
N ARG A 93 8.01 14.03 6.95
CA ARG A 93 8.59 15.29 6.45
C ARG A 93 8.16 15.59 5.00
N ALA A 94 8.09 14.56 4.15
CA ALA A 94 7.58 14.69 2.79
C ALA A 94 6.10 15.11 2.78
N VAL A 95 5.28 14.47 3.60
CA VAL A 95 3.86 14.80 3.80
C VAL A 95 3.68 16.25 4.28
N GLU A 96 4.45 16.68 5.27
CA GLU A 96 4.40 18.05 5.80
C GLU A 96 4.75 19.09 4.73
N ALA A 97 5.79 18.83 3.91
CA ALA A 97 6.20 19.74 2.84
C ALA A 97 5.12 19.87 1.74
N MET A 98 4.47 18.77 1.36
CA MET A 98 3.35 18.82 0.40
C MET A 98 2.12 19.49 1.04
N ALA A 99 1.81 19.18 2.29
CA ALA A 99 0.68 19.77 3.02
C ALA A 99 0.79 21.28 3.22
N GLU A 100 2.01 21.80 3.44
CA GLU A 100 2.29 23.22 3.51
C GLU A 100 1.83 23.95 2.25
N ALA A 101 2.15 23.40 1.06
CA ALA A 101 1.76 23.97 -0.23
C ALA A 101 0.25 23.93 -0.50
N LEU A 102 -0.48 23.01 0.14
CA LEU A 102 -1.91 22.79 -0.08
C LEU A 102 -2.81 23.47 0.96
N THR A 103 -2.26 23.90 2.09
CA THR A 103 -3.04 24.51 3.19
C THR A 103 -3.88 25.70 2.70
N GLY A 104 -5.17 25.69 3.03
CA GLY A 104 -6.12 26.74 2.64
C GLY A 104 -6.55 26.75 1.18
N THR A 105 -6.06 25.84 0.34
CA THR A 105 -6.35 25.84 -1.11
C THR A 105 -7.61 25.09 -1.51
N GLY A 106 -8.13 24.21 -0.63
CA GLY A 106 -9.21 23.27 -0.95
C GLY A 106 -8.82 22.13 -1.89
N LYS A 107 -7.56 22.08 -2.37
CA LYS A 107 -7.07 21.04 -3.29
C LYS A 107 -7.02 19.67 -2.60
N PRO A 108 -7.28 18.57 -3.32
CA PRO A 108 -7.20 17.22 -2.78
C PRO A 108 -5.76 16.78 -2.48
N PHE A 109 -5.61 16.10 -1.33
CA PHE A 109 -4.39 15.38 -0.97
C PHE A 109 -4.73 13.97 -0.51
N VAL A 110 -4.31 12.96 -1.27
CA VAL A 110 -4.57 11.55 -0.98
C VAL A 110 -3.28 10.86 -0.53
N LEU A 111 -3.29 10.29 0.68
CA LEU A 111 -2.17 9.53 1.23
C LEU A 111 -2.44 8.03 1.16
N ALA A 112 -1.44 7.24 0.75
CA ALA A 112 -1.44 5.79 0.96
C ALA A 112 -1.07 5.43 2.39
N SER A 113 -1.90 4.63 3.05
CA SER A 113 -1.64 4.04 4.37
C SER A 113 -1.93 2.54 4.37
N GLY A 114 -1.83 1.85 5.51
CA GLY A 114 -2.20 0.45 5.68
C GLY A 114 -3.50 0.29 6.47
N THR A 115 -4.24 -0.80 6.25
CA THR A 115 -5.36 -1.15 7.12
C THR A 115 -4.86 -1.45 8.55
N PRO A 116 -5.64 -1.13 9.60
CA PRO A 116 -5.25 -1.42 10.97
C PRO A 116 -5.44 -2.92 11.31
N VAL A 117 -4.86 -3.34 12.42
CA VAL A 117 -5.10 -4.66 13.04
C VAL A 117 -6.08 -4.48 14.19
N GLU A 118 -7.21 -5.18 14.15
CA GLU A 118 -8.22 -5.19 15.21
C GLU A 118 -8.35 -6.60 15.77
N ALA A 119 -7.99 -6.77 17.04
CA ALA A 119 -7.94 -8.10 17.65
C ALA A 119 -9.33 -8.77 17.66
N GLY A 120 -9.43 -9.93 17.00
CA GLY A 120 -10.63 -10.78 17.02
C GLY A 120 -11.79 -10.33 16.13
N ARG A 121 -11.64 -9.28 15.31
CA ARG A 121 -12.70 -8.82 14.39
C ARG A 121 -12.16 -8.20 13.11
N THR A 122 -13.02 -8.09 12.10
CA THR A 122 -12.75 -7.35 10.87
C THR A 122 -12.66 -5.85 11.16
N ALA A 123 -11.56 -5.23 10.75
CA ALA A 123 -11.36 -3.79 10.83
C ALA A 123 -12.23 -3.06 9.79
N THR A 124 -12.69 -1.86 10.14
CA THR A 124 -13.46 -0.95 9.28
C THR A 124 -12.74 0.39 9.17
N GLU A 125 -13.25 1.27 8.31
CA GLU A 125 -12.74 2.63 8.12
C GLU A 125 -12.84 3.50 9.38
N ARG A 126 -13.58 3.06 10.40
CA ARG A 126 -13.72 3.74 11.71
C ARG A 126 -12.67 3.34 12.74
N ASP A 127 -11.86 2.33 12.43
CA ASP A 127 -10.90 1.75 13.36
C ASP A 127 -9.49 2.33 13.17
N GLY A 128 -8.58 2.08 14.11
CA GLY A 128 -7.17 2.48 14.00
C GLY A 128 -6.89 3.99 14.05
N HIS A 129 -7.83 4.81 14.54
CA HIS A 129 -7.68 6.27 14.69
C HIS A 129 -7.09 6.70 16.06
N ASP A 130 -7.21 5.85 17.08
CA ASP A 130 -6.59 6.10 18.39
C ASP A 130 -5.12 5.67 18.37
N VAL A 131 -4.28 6.49 17.71
CA VAL A 131 -2.85 6.22 17.56
C VAL A 131 -2.11 6.72 18.81
N PRO A 132 -1.42 5.84 19.56
CA PRO A 132 -0.70 6.26 20.76
C PRO A 132 0.50 7.17 20.39
N PRO A 133 0.97 8.02 21.33
CA PRO A 133 2.21 8.76 21.14
C PRO A 133 3.38 7.82 20.81
N VAL A 134 4.21 8.20 19.85
CA VAL A 134 5.31 7.35 19.34
C VAL A 134 6.35 7.03 20.43
N ASP A 135 6.54 7.93 21.39
CA ASP A 135 7.41 7.76 22.55
C ASP A 135 6.80 6.92 23.69
N ALA A 136 5.49 6.65 23.62
CA ALA A 136 4.77 5.81 24.58
C ALA A 136 4.70 4.32 24.17
N VAL A 137 5.25 3.94 23.02
CA VAL A 137 5.25 2.55 22.52
C VAL A 137 6.66 1.95 22.52
N PRO A 138 6.80 0.60 22.53
CA PRO A 138 8.10 -0.04 22.42
C PRO A 138 8.86 0.40 21.15
N PRO A 139 10.21 0.52 21.18
CA PRO A 139 10.99 0.95 20.03
C PRO A 139 10.74 0.16 18.74
N ALA A 140 10.48 -1.16 18.86
CA ALA A 140 10.18 -2.02 17.73
C ALA A 140 8.84 -1.68 17.03
N ALA A 141 7.89 -1.06 17.74
CA ALA A 141 6.61 -0.62 17.20
C ALA A 141 6.62 0.85 16.77
N ALA A 142 7.58 1.65 17.24
CA ALA A 142 7.62 3.10 17.03
C ALA A 142 7.54 3.50 15.55
N GLY A 143 8.21 2.76 14.66
CA GLY A 143 8.16 3.05 13.21
C GLY A 143 6.78 2.82 12.60
N ALA A 144 6.08 1.75 12.98
CA ALA A 144 4.73 1.46 12.50
C ALA A 144 3.72 2.48 13.04
N VAL A 145 3.83 2.83 14.33
CA VAL A 145 2.99 3.85 14.97
C VAL A 145 3.23 5.22 14.36
N ALA A 146 4.48 5.59 14.07
CA ALA A 146 4.81 6.84 13.39
C ALA A 146 4.16 6.93 12.00
N ARG A 147 4.13 5.82 11.25
CA ARG A 147 3.46 5.75 9.94
C ARG A 147 1.95 5.93 10.08
N MET A 148 1.32 5.27 11.06
CA MET A 148 -0.11 5.45 11.35
C MET A 148 -0.43 6.90 11.74
N ALA A 149 0.41 7.50 12.58
CA ALA A 149 0.27 8.89 12.99
C ALA A 149 0.36 9.86 11.79
N THR A 150 1.12 9.52 10.73
CA THR A 150 1.15 10.33 9.50
C THR A 150 -0.19 10.29 8.77
N GLY A 151 -0.88 9.14 8.81
CA GLY A 151 -2.27 9.03 8.37
C GLY A 151 -3.19 10.01 9.09
N GLU A 152 -3.18 9.99 10.42
CA GLU A 152 -4.01 10.89 11.24
C GLU A 152 -3.67 12.37 11.03
N TYR A 153 -2.38 12.68 10.84
CA TYR A 153 -1.96 14.03 10.46
C TYR A 153 -2.60 14.49 9.14
N VAL A 154 -2.59 13.63 8.11
CA VAL A 154 -3.21 13.96 6.81
C VAL A 154 -4.72 14.14 6.95
N LEU A 155 -5.40 13.29 7.71
CA LEU A 155 -6.84 13.45 7.97
C LEU A 155 -7.14 14.81 8.63
N GLY A 156 -6.33 15.22 9.61
CA GLY A 156 -6.45 16.52 10.27
C GLY A 156 -6.18 17.75 9.38
N LEU A 157 -5.61 17.58 8.17
CA LEU A 157 -5.46 18.70 7.22
C LEU A 157 -6.81 19.20 6.68
N ALA A 158 -7.90 18.44 6.86
CA ALA A 158 -9.26 18.89 6.56
C ALA A 158 -9.60 20.20 7.28
N ASP A 159 -9.25 20.32 8.56
CA ASP A 159 -9.46 21.51 9.38
C ASP A 159 -8.59 22.70 8.94
N ARG A 160 -7.60 22.43 8.09
CA ARG A 160 -6.67 23.43 7.53
C ARG A 160 -6.99 23.77 6.07
N GLY A 161 -8.20 23.42 5.61
CA GLY A 161 -8.67 23.75 4.27
C GLY A 161 -7.99 22.96 3.16
N VAL A 162 -7.51 21.74 3.44
CA VAL A 162 -7.08 20.77 2.42
C VAL A 162 -8.18 19.73 2.27
N ARG A 163 -8.54 19.32 1.04
CA ARG A 163 -9.46 18.19 0.86
C ARG A 163 -8.69 16.87 1.02
N SER A 164 -8.19 16.62 2.22
CA SER A 164 -7.33 15.48 2.51
C SER A 164 -8.11 14.17 2.67
N SER A 165 -7.49 13.06 2.32
CA SER A 165 -8.03 11.72 2.57
C SER A 165 -6.90 10.69 2.67
N VAL A 166 -7.20 9.55 3.30
CA VAL A 166 -6.27 8.44 3.42
C VAL A 166 -6.89 7.20 2.77
N VAL A 167 -6.19 6.59 1.83
CA VAL A 167 -6.52 5.29 1.27
C VAL A 167 -5.66 4.23 1.95
N ARG A 168 -6.28 3.41 2.80
CA ARG A 168 -5.65 2.30 3.51
C ARG A 168 -5.65 1.07 2.61
N LEU A 169 -4.44 0.63 2.30
CA LEU A 169 -4.15 -0.54 1.50
C LEU A 169 -4.17 -1.81 2.36
N PRO A 170 -4.70 -2.92 1.84
CA PRO A 170 -4.62 -4.20 2.50
C PRO A 170 -3.18 -4.72 2.52
N ARG A 171 -2.99 -5.81 3.29
CA ARG A 171 -1.69 -6.48 3.43
C ARG A 171 -1.11 -6.94 2.10
N THR A 172 -1.96 -7.30 1.14
CA THR A 172 -1.52 -7.69 -0.20
C THR A 172 -2.22 -6.84 -1.25
N ASN A 173 -1.43 -6.14 -2.06
CA ASN A 173 -1.86 -5.56 -3.33
C ASN A 173 -1.31 -6.44 -4.46
N HIS A 174 -2.12 -7.37 -4.94
CA HIS A 174 -1.67 -8.43 -5.86
C HIS A 174 -1.85 -8.04 -7.33
N GLY A 175 -1.33 -8.88 -8.22
CA GLY A 175 -1.42 -8.74 -9.68
C GLY A 175 -0.12 -9.13 -10.38
N ALA A 176 -0.16 -9.15 -11.72
CA ALA A 176 0.98 -9.56 -12.54
C ALA A 176 2.24 -8.71 -12.31
N GLY A 177 3.35 -9.38 -11.97
CA GLY A 177 4.64 -8.75 -11.66
C GLY A 177 4.82 -8.35 -10.19
N ASP A 178 3.94 -8.82 -9.31
CA ASP A 178 4.05 -8.58 -7.87
C ASP A 178 5.38 -9.12 -7.33
N HIS A 179 6.01 -8.33 -6.47
CA HIS A 179 7.29 -8.61 -5.83
C HIS A 179 7.19 -8.57 -4.29
N GLY A 180 5.98 -8.38 -3.76
CA GLY A 180 5.67 -8.26 -2.35
C GLY A 180 5.50 -9.61 -1.63
N PHE A 181 4.53 -9.67 -0.73
CA PHE A 181 4.38 -10.77 0.22
C PHE A 181 4.04 -12.11 -0.47
N VAL A 182 3.12 -12.11 -1.43
CA VAL A 182 2.71 -13.32 -2.15
C VAL A 182 3.88 -13.89 -2.96
N ALA A 183 4.58 -13.05 -3.72
CA ALA A 183 5.79 -13.47 -4.44
C ALA A 183 6.89 -14.00 -3.49
N THR A 184 6.99 -13.43 -2.28
CA THR A 184 7.91 -13.93 -1.25
C THR A 184 7.49 -15.30 -0.74
N LEU A 185 6.20 -15.53 -0.45
CA LEU A 185 5.70 -16.85 -0.06
C LEU A 185 5.96 -17.91 -1.13
N VAL A 186 5.78 -17.58 -2.41
CA VAL A 186 6.10 -18.48 -3.53
C VAL A 186 7.58 -18.82 -3.58
N ARG A 187 8.48 -17.84 -3.40
CA ARG A 187 9.93 -18.08 -3.30
C ARG A 187 10.27 -18.96 -2.12
N THR A 188 9.76 -18.64 -0.93
CA THR A 188 9.96 -19.44 0.28
C THR A 188 9.51 -20.89 0.07
N ALA A 189 8.35 -21.10 -0.56
CA ALA A 189 7.86 -22.45 -0.83
C ALA A 189 8.81 -23.24 -1.72
N ARG A 190 9.34 -22.61 -2.78
CA ARG A 190 10.37 -23.22 -3.66
C ARG A 190 11.64 -23.55 -2.87
N ASP A 191 12.13 -22.62 -2.08
CA ASP A 191 13.39 -22.77 -1.33
C ASP A 191 13.30 -23.84 -0.25
N LYS A 192 12.14 -23.96 0.42
CA LYS A 192 11.90 -24.92 1.49
C LYS A 192 11.37 -26.27 1.00
N GLY A 193 10.87 -26.34 -0.23
CA GLY A 193 10.21 -27.53 -0.79
C GLY A 193 8.85 -27.85 -0.16
N VAL A 194 8.21 -26.85 0.47
CA VAL A 194 6.91 -26.99 1.14
C VAL A 194 6.18 -25.65 1.11
N ALA A 195 4.89 -25.66 0.76
CA ALA A 195 4.03 -24.48 0.87
C ALA A 195 3.53 -24.36 2.33
N GLY A 196 4.29 -23.62 3.14
CA GLY A 196 3.98 -23.43 4.57
C GLY A 196 2.86 -22.42 4.83
N TYR A 197 2.02 -22.69 5.82
CA TYR A 197 1.12 -21.70 6.45
C TYR A 197 1.40 -21.59 7.96
N TYR A 198 1.31 -20.37 8.51
CA TYR A 198 1.60 -20.11 9.92
C TYR A 198 0.55 -20.74 10.85
N GLY A 199 0.99 -21.50 11.86
CA GLY A 199 0.10 -22.14 12.84
C GLY A 199 -0.95 -23.01 12.14
N ASP A 200 -2.22 -22.85 12.50
CA ASP A 200 -3.33 -23.54 11.82
C ASP A 200 -3.74 -22.89 10.49
N GLY A 201 -3.13 -21.75 10.12
CA GLY A 201 -3.40 -21.01 8.90
C GLY A 201 -4.73 -20.26 8.89
N SER A 202 -5.37 -20.10 10.06
CA SER A 202 -6.62 -19.36 10.23
C SER A 202 -6.45 -17.84 10.19
N ASN A 203 -5.23 -17.33 10.37
CA ASN A 203 -4.90 -15.92 10.15
C ASN A 203 -5.30 -15.51 8.72
N ARG A 204 -5.87 -14.32 8.58
CA ARG A 204 -6.43 -13.81 7.33
C ARG A 204 -5.72 -12.54 6.90
N TRP A 205 -5.54 -12.42 5.59
CA TRP A 205 -5.10 -11.19 4.94
C TRP A 205 -6.19 -10.63 4.04
N PRO A 206 -6.53 -9.34 4.18
CA PRO A 206 -7.29 -8.66 3.17
C PRO A 206 -6.41 -8.47 1.96
N ALA A 207 -7.03 -8.36 0.79
CA ALA A 207 -6.33 -8.22 -0.46
C ALA A 207 -7.09 -7.34 -1.45
N VAL A 208 -6.36 -6.80 -2.42
CA VAL A 208 -6.93 -6.07 -3.56
C VAL A 208 -5.98 -6.22 -4.75
N HIS A 209 -6.54 -6.31 -5.95
CA HIS A 209 -5.73 -6.22 -7.15
C HIS A 209 -5.22 -4.78 -7.33
N ARG A 210 -3.96 -4.61 -7.74
CA ARG A 210 -3.31 -3.28 -7.84
C ARG A 210 -4.10 -2.29 -8.69
N ASP A 211 -4.74 -2.74 -9.76
CA ASP A 211 -5.54 -1.88 -10.65
C ASP A 211 -6.80 -1.35 -9.96
N ASP A 212 -7.47 -2.16 -9.12
CA ASP A 212 -8.62 -1.70 -8.34
C ASP A 212 -8.18 -0.73 -7.24
N SER A 213 -6.99 -0.93 -6.66
CA SER A 213 -6.39 0.03 -5.72
C SER A 213 -6.08 1.37 -6.39
N ALA A 214 -5.53 1.35 -7.61
CA ALA A 214 -5.25 2.54 -8.40
C ALA A 214 -6.53 3.31 -8.71
N HIS A 215 -7.58 2.61 -9.12
CA HIS A 215 -8.90 3.20 -9.33
C HIS A 215 -9.45 3.86 -8.04
N MET A 216 -9.25 3.25 -6.87
CA MET A 216 -9.66 3.84 -5.60
C MET A 216 -8.91 5.15 -5.30
N PHE A 217 -7.62 5.24 -5.60
CA PHE A 217 -6.86 6.49 -5.46
C PHE A 217 -7.38 7.59 -6.38
N ARG A 218 -7.76 7.26 -7.63
CA ARG A 218 -8.38 8.23 -8.54
C ARG A 218 -9.72 8.73 -7.99
N ILE A 219 -10.61 7.84 -7.56
CA ILE A 219 -11.88 8.22 -6.93
C ILE A 219 -11.65 9.10 -5.71
N ALA A 220 -10.67 8.77 -4.87
CA ALA A 220 -10.34 9.57 -3.69
C ALA A 220 -9.91 10.99 -4.09
N LEU A 221 -9.03 11.10 -5.09
CA LEU A 221 -8.57 12.39 -5.63
C LEU A 221 -9.75 13.20 -6.16
N GLU A 222 -10.64 12.60 -6.94
CA GLU A 222 -11.72 13.31 -7.61
C GLU A 222 -12.85 13.71 -6.64
N GLN A 223 -13.22 12.83 -5.70
CA GLN A 223 -14.53 12.87 -5.06
C GLN A 223 -14.52 12.71 -3.53
N ALA A 224 -13.44 12.24 -2.91
CA ALA A 224 -13.46 12.01 -1.46
C ALA A 224 -13.76 13.29 -0.67
N PRO A 225 -14.66 13.23 0.34
CA PRO A 225 -14.82 14.29 1.32
C PRO A 225 -13.50 14.57 2.05
N ALA A 226 -13.33 15.81 2.52
CA ALA A 226 -12.19 16.15 3.36
C ALA A 226 -12.24 15.34 4.67
N GLY A 227 -11.09 14.80 5.08
CA GLY A 227 -10.96 13.95 6.27
C GLY A 227 -11.46 12.52 6.08
N ALA A 228 -11.64 12.05 4.84
CA ALA A 228 -12.14 10.69 4.59
C ALA A 228 -11.05 9.62 4.80
N THR A 229 -11.41 8.58 5.54
CA THR A 229 -10.68 7.30 5.58
C THR A 229 -11.34 6.32 4.62
N LEU A 230 -10.57 5.76 3.70
CA LEU A 230 -11.05 4.82 2.68
C LEU A 230 -10.22 3.53 2.76
N HIS A 231 -10.85 2.38 2.56
CA HIS A 231 -10.21 1.06 2.51
C HIS A 231 -10.25 0.55 1.07
N ALA A 232 -9.10 0.42 0.43
CA ALA A 232 -8.98 -0.19 -0.89
C ALA A 232 -8.93 -1.73 -0.77
N VAL A 233 -10.00 -2.34 -0.28
CA VAL A 233 -10.06 -3.79 0.00
C VAL A 233 -11.09 -4.49 -0.88
N ALA A 234 -10.66 -5.53 -1.61
CA ALA A 234 -11.55 -6.40 -2.40
C ALA A 234 -11.92 -7.66 -1.63
N ASP A 235 -10.91 -8.38 -1.15
CA ASP A 235 -11.06 -9.55 -0.27
C ASP A 235 -10.91 -9.11 1.18
N GLU A 236 -11.91 -9.38 2.03
CA GLU A 236 -11.86 -8.90 3.42
C GLU A 236 -10.91 -9.69 4.32
N GLY A 237 -10.59 -10.94 3.94
CA GLY A 237 -9.76 -11.80 4.77
C GLY A 237 -9.59 -13.20 4.18
N VAL A 238 -8.59 -13.36 3.31
CA VAL A 238 -8.19 -14.65 2.75
C VAL A 238 -7.36 -15.43 3.78
N PRO A 239 -7.76 -16.65 4.19
CA PRO A 239 -6.98 -17.45 5.11
C PRO A 239 -5.59 -17.80 4.54
N LEU A 240 -4.55 -17.70 5.38
CA LEU A 240 -3.18 -18.05 4.98
C LEU A 240 -3.07 -19.50 4.49
N ARG A 241 -3.85 -20.41 5.08
CA ARG A 241 -3.94 -21.79 4.61
C ARG A 241 -4.37 -21.87 3.14
N ALA A 242 -5.40 -21.13 2.75
CA ALA A 242 -5.91 -21.15 1.38
C ALA A 242 -4.86 -20.62 0.38
N ILE A 243 -4.14 -19.56 0.76
CA ILE A 243 -3.01 -19.04 -0.04
C ILE A 243 -1.94 -20.13 -0.22
N ALA A 244 -1.52 -20.78 0.87
CA ALA A 244 -0.52 -21.84 0.82
C ALA A 244 -0.99 -23.07 0.00
N GLU A 245 -2.27 -23.42 0.05
CA GLU A 245 -2.84 -24.52 -0.74
C GLU A 245 -2.79 -24.24 -2.25
N VAL A 246 -3.10 -23.00 -2.68
CA VAL A 246 -2.95 -22.62 -4.10
C VAL A 246 -1.48 -22.67 -4.52
N ILE A 247 -0.57 -22.14 -3.69
CA ILE A 247 0.87 -22.19 -3.95
C ILE A 247 1.37 -23.64 -4.06
N GLY A 248 1.01 -24.50 -3.11
CA GLY A 248 1.40 -25.92 -3.08
C GLY A 248 0.91 -26.67 -4.32
N ARG A 249 -0.35 -26.43 -4.72
CA ARG A 249 -0.92 -27.02 -5.94
C ARG A 249 -0.16 -26.62 -7.21
N HIS A 250 0.14 -25.33 -7.39
CA HIS A 250 0.84 -24.85 -8.59
C HIS A 250 2.31 -25.26 -8.66
N LEU A 251 2.99 -25.36 -7.50
CA LEU A 251 4.38 -25.80 -7.43
C LEU A 251 4.55 -27.31 -7.31
N ASN A 252 3.45 -28.07 -7.20
CA ASN A 252 3.46 -29.50 -6.89
C ASN A 252 4.27 -29.81 -5.62
N LEU A 253 4.04 -29.04 -4.56
CA LEU A 253 4.68 -29.15 -3.25
C LEU A 253 3.65 -29.55 -2.18
N PRO A 254 4.07 -30.24 -1.10
CA PRO A 254 3.19 -30.45 0.05
C PRO A 254 2.82 -29.11 0.68
N THR A 255 1.58 -29.02 1.19
CA THR A 255 1.14 -27.90 2.01
C THR A 255 1.16 -28.31 3.48
N ALA A 256 1.79 -27.52 4.35
CA ALA A 256 1.98 -27.90 5.74
C ALA A 256 1.85 -26.71 6.71
N SER A 257 1.42 -27.03 7.93
CA SER A 257 1.49 -26.11 9.07
C SER A 257 2.94 -25.89 9.46
N VAL A 258 3.28 -24.62 9.72
CA VAL A 258 4.55 -24.20 10.30
C VAL A 258 4.27 -23.71 11.73
N PRO A 259 4.77 -24.39 12.77
CA PRO A 259 4.59 -23.97 14.15
C PRO A 259 5.14 -22.55 14.40
N PRO A 260 4.54 -21.76 15.31
CA PRO A 260 5.03 -20.42 15.66
C PRO A 260 6.52 -20.36 15.99
N GLU A 261 7.04 -21.36 16.71
CA GLU A 261 8.44 -21.49 17.09
C GLU A 261 9.41 -21.71 15.92
N GLU A 262 8.91 -22.21 14.78
CA GLU A 262 9.70 -22.44 13.56
C GLU A 262 9.46 -21.34 12.51
N ALA A 263 8.51 -20.42 12.75
CA ALA A 263 8.06 -19.46 11.76
C ALA A 263 9.18 -18.55 11.25
N GLU A 264 10.05 -18.07 12.13
CA GLU A 264 11.19 -17.22 11.73
C GLU A 264 12.19 -17.99 10.86
N GLN A 265 12.47 -19.25 11.19
CA GLN A 265 13.37 -20.09 10.39
C GLN A 265 12.78 -20.41 9.00
N HIS A 266 11.46 -20.56 8.93
CA HIS A 266 10.76 -20.90 7.70
C HIS A 266 10.51 -19.67 6.81
N PHE A 267 9.90 -18.63 7.34
CA PHE A 267 9.43 -17.45 6.60
C PHE A 267 10.38 -16.25 6.69
N GLY A 268 11.41 -16.30 7.53
CA GLY A 268 12.30 -15.17 7.77
C GLY A 268 11.55 -13.96 8.30
N TRP A 269 11.83 -12.79 7.73
CA TRP A 269 11.20 -11.53 8.10
C TRP A 269 9.67 -11.50 7.93
N LEU A 270 9.10 -12.40 7.11
CA LEU A 270 7.65 -12.52 6.93
C LEU A 270 6.94 -13.14 8.14
N ALA A 271 7.66 -13.79 9.06
CA ALA A 271 7.06 -14.51 10.18
C ALA A 271 6.17 -13.62 11.06
N MET A 272 6.65 -12.43 11.43
CA MET A 272 5.88 -11.44 12.22
C MET A 272 4.63 -10.95 11.47
N VAL A 273 4.73 -10.84 10.14
CA VAL A 273 3.62 -10.44 9.27
C VAL A 273 2.59 -11.57 9.29
N LEU A 274 2.98 -12.80 8.99
CA LEU A 274 2.11 -13.98 8.96
C LEU A 274 1.46 -14.33 10.31
N SER A 275 2.08 -13.96 11.44
CA SER A 275 1.53 -14.25 12.76
C SER A 275 0.29 -13.42 13.13
N ALA A 276 0.03 -12.32 12.42
CA ALA A 276 -1.12 -11.45 12.67
C ALA A 276 -2.32 -11.77 11.77
N ASP A 277 -3.48 -12.04 12.38
CA ASP A 277 -4.80 -12.00 11.73
C ASP A 277 -5.22 -10.53 11.53
N GLN A 278 -5.41 -10.09 10.28
CA GLN A 278 -5.69 -8.67 9.98
C GLN A 278 -6.82 -8.48 8.95
N PRO A 279 -8.00 -9.09 9.11
CA PRO A 279 -9.12 -8.84 8.20
C PRO A 279 -9.54 -7.36 8.18
N ALA A 280 -9.95 -6.85 7.02
CA ALA A 280 -10.47 -5.49 6.88
C ALA A 280 -11.61 -5.44 5.86
N SER A 281 -12.66 -4.66 6.15
CA SER A 281 -13.79 -4.42 5.24
C SER A 281 -13.60 -3.10 4.48
N SER A 282 -14.18 -3.02 3.28
CA SER A 282 -14.34 -1.76 2.53
C SER A 282 -15.81 -1.31 2.42
N THR A 283 -16.71 -1.88 3.23
CA THR A 283 -18.16 -1.62 3.09
C THR A 283 -18.49 -0.12 3.11
N LEU A 284 -17.94 0.65 4.07
CA LEU A 284 -18.23 2.08 4.17
C LEU A 284 -17.61 2.86 3.00
N THR A 285 -16.45 2.44 2.52
CA THR A 285 -15.81 3.00 1.32
C THR A 285 -16.69 2.82 0.09
N ARG A 286 -17.24 1.62 -0.11
CA ARG A 286 -18.12 1.30 -1.24
C ARG A 286 -19.42 2.09 -1.17
N GLU A 287 -20.04 2.18 0.01
CA GLU A 287 -21.23 2.99 0.25
C GLU A 287 -21.00 4.48 -0.01
N LEU A 288 -19.86 5.03 0.42
CA LEU A 288 -19.53 6.45 0.28
C LEU A 288 -19.20 6.84 -1.16
N THR A 289 -18.50 5.98 -1.89
CA THR A 289 -17.85 6.34 -3.17
C THR A 289 -18.45 5.66 -4.39
N GLY A 290 -19.25 4.61 -4.20
CA GLY A 290 -19.69 3.73 -5.27
C GLY A 290 -18.56 2.89 -5.91
N TRP A 291 -17.37 2.84 -5.29
CA TRP A 291 -16.28 1.99 -5.75
C TRP A 291 -16.66 0.51 -5.61
N HIS A 292 -16.47 -0.25 -6.67
CA HIS A 292 -16.66 -1.70 -6.70
C HIS A 292 -15.44 -2.32 -7.36
N PRO A 293 -14.66 -3.17 -6.66
CA PRO A 293 -13.58 -3.93 -7.27
C PRO A 293 -14.10 -4.79 -8.42
N THR A 294 -13.35 -4.84 -9.51
CA THR A 294 -13.73 -5.56 -10.75
C THR A 294 -12.70 -6.59 -11.18
N ARG A 295 -11.52 -6.56 -10.57
CA ARG A 295 -10.44 -7.50 -10.86
C ARG A 295 -10.62 -8.79 -10.07
N PRO A 296 -9.91 -9.87 -10.45
CA PRO A 296 -9.95 -11.13 -9.72
C PRO A 296 -9.62 -10.94 -8.23
N THR A 297 -10.19 -11.80 -7.39
CA THR A 297 -9.77 -11.98 -6.00
C THR A 297 -8.33 -12.51 -5.92
N LEU A 298 -7.70 -12.47 -4.75
CA LEU A 298 -6.32 -12.95 -4.57
C LEU A 298 -6.16 -14.43 -4.99
N LEU A 299 -7.11 -15.30 -4.62
CA LEU A 299 -7.01 -16.72 -4.96
C LEU A 299 -7.22 -16.95 -6.47
N GLU A 300 -8.12 -16.21 -7.11
CA GLU A 300 -8.33 -16.27 -8.55
C GLU A 300 -7.10 -15.76 -9.33
N ASP A 301 -6.49 -14.65 -8.89
CA ASP A 301 -5.27 -14.09 -9.50
C ASP A 301 -4.06 -15.03 -9.32
N LEU A 302 -3.92 -15.67 -8.16
CA LEU A 302 -2.93 -16.73 -7.97
C LEU A 302 -3.15 -17.88 -8.96
N ASP A 303 -4.41 -18.24 -9.24
CA ASP A 303 -4.74 -19.32 -10.16
C ASP A 303 -4.45 -19.01 -11.64
N GLU A 304 -4.28 -17.73 -12.02
CA GLU A 304 -3.78 -17.34 -13.35
C GLU A 304 -2.31 -17.75 -13.58
N GLY A 305 -1.58 -18.03 -12.49
CA GLY A 305 -0.30 -18.72 -12.50
C GLY A 305 0.91 -17.88 -12.89
N HIS A 306 0.77 -16.56 -13.04
CA HIS A 306 1.89 -15.67 -13.36
C HIS A 306 2.94 -15.61 -12.25
N TYR A 307 2.54 -15.79 -10.98
CA TYR A 307 3.43 -15.94 -9.83
C TYR A 307 4.37 -17.14 -9.90
N PHE A 308 3.98 -18.21 -10.60
CA PHE A 308 4.70 -19.49 -10.60
C PHE A 308 5.59 -19.69 -11.83
N ARG A 309 5.63 -18.72 -12.74
CA ARG A 309 6.55 -18.76 -13.88
C ARG A 309 7.98 -18.55 -13.37
N THR A 310 8.93 -19.33 -13.87
CA THR A 310 10.35 -19.05 -13.65
C THR A 310 10.71 -17.85 -14.51
N PRO A 311 11.41 -16.82 -13.99
CA PRO A 311 11.99 -15.79 -14.84
C PRO A 311 12.84 -16.47 -15.92
N PRO A 312 12.83 -16.00 -17.17
CA PRO A 312 13.79 -16.49 -18.15
C PRO A 312 15.21 -16.33 -17.58
N ALA A 313 16.03 -17.38 -17.77
CA ALA A 313 17.42 -17.42 -17.33
C ALA A 313 18.29 -16.33 -17.98
#